data_AF-A0A9E7GEC2-F1
#
_entry.id   AF-A0A9E7GEC2-F1
#
_cell.length_a   1.000
_cell.length_b   1.000
_cell.length_c   1.000
_cell.angle_alpha   90.00
_cell.angle_beta   90.00
_cell.angle_gamma   90.00
#
_symmetry.space_group_name_H-M   'P 1'
#
loop_
_entity.id
_entity.type
_entity.pdbx_description
1 polymer ?
#
loop_
_entity_poly.entity_id
_entity_poly.type
_entity_poly.pdbx_seq_one_letter_code
_entity_poly.pdbx_strand_id
1 'polypeptide(L)'
;MAKFFIVQLKLAHYMKIPPKVMFLIQMPGNLLACMVSFSVQWWTLQSVKNICYPELLPKGSPWTCPWERRSFSLGVTWGVIGPTRMFFPHGTYSIIFIFFIIGLLALVGVWMLSRVYPEKAWIILLNWSVIFSVGTIVLWHYEWWARYNYLLSVGLDSGASILTIFVILFLQSRGIYGPNWWGLELDDHCPLAHCPTAPGVVVEGCPLCRLSLQLTLGQGSLLV
;
A
#
# COMPACT_ATOMS: atom_id res chain seq x y z
N MET A 1 9.44 6.15 -3.21
CA MET A 1 10.85 6.28 -3.62
C MET A 1 11.78 6.69 -2.47
N ALA A 2 11.60 7.85 -1.82
CA ALA A 2 12.51 8.32 -0.76
C ALA A 2 12.68 7.36 0.45
N LYS A 3 11.59 6.71 0.88
CA LYS A 3 11.65 5.71 1.96
C LYS A 3 12.60 4.54 1.63
N PHE A 4 12.51 4.00 0.42
CA PHE A 4 13.35 2.88 0.00
C PHE A 4 14.82 3.28 -0.14
N PHE A 5 15.09 4.51 -0.58
CA PHE A 5 16.44 5.05 -0.66
C PHE A 5 17.15 5.05 0.71
N ILE A 6 16.46 5.50 1.77
CA ILE A 6 17.02 5.52 3.13
C ILE A 6 17.26 4.11 3.66
N VAL A 7 16.35 3.16 3.39
CA VAL A 7 16.52 1.76 3.77
C VAL A 7 17.75 1.14 3.10
N GLN A 8 17.96 1.42 1.82
CA GLN A 8 19.12 0.94 1.07
C GLN A 8 20.44 1.53 1.59
N LEU A 9 20.47 2.82 1.96
CA LEU A 9 21.65 3.43 2.59
C LEU A 9 21.97 2.78 3.93
N LYS A 10 20.95 2.46 4.73
CA LYS A 10 21.13 1.75 6.00
C LYS A 10 21.72 0.37 5.78
N LEU A 11 21.23 -0.36 4.78
CA LEU A 11 21.80 -1.66 4.40
C LEU A 11 23.26 -1.55 3.93
N ALA A 12 23.56 -0.56 3.07
CA ALA A 12 24.91 -0.30 2.58
C ALA A 12 25.88 0.00 3.74
N HIS A 13 25.42 0.71 4.77
CA HIS A 13 26.18 0.95 5.99
C HIS A 13 26.52 -0.35 6.72
N TYR A 14 25.57 -1.30 6.84
CA TYR A 14 25.83 -2.63 7.41
C TYR A 14 26.83 -3.44 6.58
N MET A 15 26.82 -3.29 5.25
CA MET A 15 27.77 -3.94 4.34
C MET A 15 29.12 -3.21 4.23
N LYS A 16 29.34 -2.15 5.03
CA LYS A 16 30.56 -1.31 5.01
C LYS A 16 30.86 -0.67 3.64
N ILE A 17 29.83 -0.41 2.84
CA ILE A 17 29.96 0.29 1.57
C ILE A 17 29.97 1.80 1.84
N PRO A 18 30.92 2.57 1.28
CA PRO A 18 30.98 4.00 1.49
C PRO A 18 29.74 4.71 0.91
N PRO A 19 29.10 5.64 1.67
CA PRO A 19 27.81 6.22 1.31
C PRO A 19 27.85 7.06 0.02
N LYS A 20 29.00 7.65 -0.31
CA LYS A 20 29.19 8.42 -1.55
C LYS A 20 29.08 7.55 -2.80
N VAL A 21 29.66 6.35 -2.75
CA VAL A 21 29.63 5.39 -3.87
C VAL A 21 28.20 4.84 -4.04
N MET A 22 27.54 4.53 -2.93
CA MET A 22 26.14 4.10 -2.94
C MET A 22 25.22 5.16 -3.58
N PHE A 23 25.38 6.43 -3.19
CA PHE A 23 24.61 7.53 -3.77
C PHE A 23 24.86 7.68 -5.29
N LEU A 24 26.12 7.66 -5.72
CA LEU A 24 26.50 7.80 -7.13
C LEU A 24 25.97 6.68 -8.02
N ILE A 25 25.84 5.45 -7.50
CA ILE A 25 25.30 4.31 -8.25
C ILE A 25 23.76 4.33 -8.25
N GLN A 26 23.15 4.64 -7.10
CA GLN A 26 21.69 4.57 -6.94
C GLN A 26 20.94 5.64 -7.73
N MET A 27 21.50 6.85 -7.84
CA MET A 27 20.86 7.97 -8.56
C MET A 27 20.60 7.66 -10.06
N PRO A 28 21.59 7.27 -10.87
CA PRO A 28 21.36 6.92 -12.26
C PRO A 28 20.48 5.67 -12.41
N GLY A 29 20.63 4.67 -11.51
CA GLY A 29 19.80 3.48 -11.52
C GLY A 29 18.31 3.79 -11.30
N ASN A 30 17.99 4.64 -10.34
CA ASN A 30 16.60 5.07 -10.10
C ASN A 30 16.07 5.93 -11.24
N LEU A 31 16.89 6.82 -11.82
CA LEU A 31 16.47 7.63 -12.97
C LEU A 31 16.12 6.75 -14.16
N LEU A 32 16.98 5.79 -14.50
CA LEU A 32 16.73 4.84 -15.58
C LEU A 32 15.47 4.01 -15.31
N ALA A 33 15.30 3.51 -14.07
CA ALA A 33 14.11 2.76 -13.69
C ALA A 33 12.83 3.60 -13.85
N CYS A 34 12.82 4.86 -13.38
CA CYS A 34 11.69 5.76 -13.57
C CYS A 34 11.36 5.98 -15.04
N MET A 35 12.37 6.20 -15.88
CA MET A 35 12.19 6.42 -17.32
C MET A 35 11.58 5.19 -18.01
N VAL A 36 12.12 4.00 -17.73
CA VAL A 36 11.65 2.74 -18.32
C VAL A 36 10.23 2.43 -17.84
N SER A 37 9.97 2.52 -16.53
CA SER A 37 8.63 2.28 -15.97
C SER A 37 7.58 3.21 -16.55
N PHE A 38 7.89 4.52 -16.66
CA PHE A 38 6.97 5.49 -17.27
C PHE A 38 6.73 5.19 -18.76
N SER A 39 7.78 4.86 -19.51
CA SER A 39 7.68 4.56 -20.94
C SER A 39 6.82 3.33 -21.21
N VAL A 40 7.03 2.25 -20.42
CA VAL A 40 6.23 1.02 -20.54
C VAL A 40 4.77 1.28 -20.18
N GLN A 41 4.52 2.04 -19.11
CA GLN A 41 3.17 2.41 -18.72
C GLN A 41 2.47 3.22 -19.81
N TRP A 42 3.15 4.24 -20.33
CA TRP A 42 2.63 5.07 -21.42
C TRP A 42 2.32 4.26 -22.68
N TRP A 43 3.26 3.39 -23.10
CA TRP A 43 3.08 2.51 -24.25
C TRP A 43 1.86 1.59 -24.08
N THR A 44 1.70 0.99 -22.90
CA THR A 44 0.58 0.10 -22.59
C THR A 44 -0.76 0.83 -22.69
N LEU A 45 -0.84 2.05 -22.16
CA LEU A 45 -2.06 2.88 -22.20
C LEU A 45 -2.43 3.30 -23.63
N GLN A 46 -1.45 3.46 -24.53
CA GLN A 46 -1.72 3.78 -25.94
C GLN A 46 -2.09 2.56 -26.78
N SER A 47 -1.53 1.39 -26.49
CA SER A 47 -1.82 0.17 -27.23
C SER A 47 -3.19 -0.43 -26.91
N VAL A 48 -3.66 -0.34 -25.66
CA VAL A 48 -4.94 -0.91 -25.22
C VAL A 48 -5.88 0.21 -24.77
N LYS A 49 -6.87 0.55 -25.62
CA LYS A 49 -7.89 1.54 -25.29
C LYS A 49 -8.75 1.05 -24.11
N ASN A 50 -9.01 1.93 -23.16
CA ASN A 50 -9.89 1.71 -22.00
C ASN A 50 -9.48 0.56 -21.06
N ILE A 51 -8.18 0.21 -21.00
CA ILE A 51 -7.63 -0.88 -20.17
C ILE A 51 -8.03 -0.89 -18.68
N CYS A 52 -8.41 0.26 -18.12
CA CYS A 52 -8.80 0.38 -16.72
C CYS A 52 -10.30 0.20 -16.44
N TYR A 53 -11.12 -0.02 -17.48
CA TYR A 53 -12.58 -0.15 -17.39
C TYR A 53 -13.04 -1.57 -17.79
N PRO A 54 -13.10 -2.53 -16.86
CA PRO A 54 -13.39 -3.93 -17.17
C PRO A 54 -14.70 -4.14 -17.95
N GLU A 55 -15.68 -3.25 -17.79
CA GLU A 55 -16.97 -3.27 -18.48
C GLU A 55 -16.87 -3.00 -20.00
N LEU A 56 -15.85 -2.24 -20.43
CA LEU A 56 -15.61 -1.92 -21.84
C LEU A 56 -14.60 -2.88 -22.48
N LEU A 57 -14.01 -3.80 -21.73
CA LEU A 57 -13.03 -4.76 -22.26
C LEU A 57 -13.74 -6.01 -22.83
N PRO A 58 -13.12 -6.66 -23.86
CA PRO A 58 -13.62 -7.93 -24.35
C PRO A 58 -13.59 -9.01 -23.24
N LYS A 59 -14.68 -9.76 -23.10
CA LYS A 59 -14.84 -10.81 -22.08
C LYS A 59 -13.65 -11.79 -22.13
N GLY A 60 -12.87 -11.85 -21.05
CA GLY A 60 -11.69 -12.72 -20.93
C GLY A 60 -10.33 -12.04 -21.12
N SER A 61 -10.28 -10.72 -21.27
CA SER A 61 -8.99 -10.00 -21.29
C SER A 61 -8.26 -10.06 -19.94
N PRO A 62 -6.97 -10.42 -19.89
CA PRO A 62 -6.19 -10.44 -18.64
C PRO A 62 -5.75 -9.04 -18.18
N TRP A 63 -5.92 -8.03 -19.04
CA TRP A 63 -5.44 -6.68 -18.83
C TRP A 63 -6.36 -5.91 -17.87
N THR A 64 -5.81 -5.48 -16.73
CA THR A 64 -6.52 -4.70 -15.69
C THR A 64 -5.58 -3.66 -15.09
N CYS A 65 -6.14 -2.58 -14.50
CA CYS A 65 -5.37 -1.51 -13.83
C CYS A 65 -5.53 -1.52 -12.29
N PRO A 66 -5.12 -2.58 -11.57
CA PRO A 66 -5.37 -2.67 -10.13
C PRO A 66 -4.58 -1.64 -9.34
N TRP A 67 -3.32 -1.36 -9.71
CA TRP A 67 -2.44 -0.44 -8.98
C TRP A 67 -2.88 1.02 -9.10
N GLU A 68 -3.23 1.46 -10.32
CA GLU A 68 -3.69 2.83 -10.54
C GLU A 68 -5.03 3.09 -9.85
N ARG A 69 -5.95 2.12 -9.90
CA ARG A 69 -7.23 2.21 -9.19
C ARG A 69 -7.04 2.32 -7.67
N ARG A 70 -6.13 1.53 -7.09
CA ARG A 70 -5.79 1.60 -5.66
C ARG A 70 -5.18 2.95 -5.30
N SER A 71 -4.20 3.42 -6.06
CA SER A 71 -3.54 4.71 -5.83
C SER A 71 -4.51 5.88 -5.95
N PHE A 72 -5.39 5.86 -6.94
CA PHE A 72 -6.44 6.85 -7.12
C PHE A 72 -7.43 6.84 -5.96
N SER A 73 -7.90 5.67 -5.54
CA SER A 73 -8.82 5.53 -4.40
C SER A 73 -8.19 6.04 -3.10
N LEU A 74 -6.90 5.76 -2.88
CA LEU A 74 -6.14 6.31 -1.76
C LEU A 74 -5.99 7.84 -1.87
N GLY A 75 -5.74 8.36 -3.08
CA GLY A 75 -5.67 9.80 -3.34
C GLY A 75 -6.99 10.51 -3.03
N VAL A 76 -8.14 9.93 -3.44
CA VAL A 76 -9.47 10.47 -3.15
C VAL A 76 -9.76 10.42 -1.65
N THR A 77 -9.42 9.30 -0.99
CA THR A 77 -9.54 9.08 0.45
C THR A 77 -8.81 10.17 1.24
N TRP A 78 -7.51 10.33 0.98
CA TRP A 78 -6.65 11.23 1.76
C TRP A 78 -6.65 12.68 1.27
N GLY A 79 -7.02 12.93 0.01
CA GLY A 79 -7.00 14.25 -0.61
C GLY A 79 -8.36 14.94 -0.70
N VAL A 80 -9.41 14.23 -1.13
CA VAL A 80 -10.73 14.83 -1.42
C VAL A 80 -11.68 14.76 -0.22
N ILE A 81 -11.81 13.57 0.40
CA ILE A 81 -12.69 13.39 1.57
C ILE A 81 -12.06 14.07 2.79
N GLY A 82 -10.74 14.00 2.90
CA GLY A 82 -9.95 14.60 3.96
C GLY A 82 -10.13 13.91 5.32
N PRO A 83 -9.22 14.19 6.27
CA PRO A 83 -9.23 13.53 7.58
C PRO A 83 -10.44 13.91 8.44
N THR A 84 -11.04 15.08 8.22
CA THR A 84 -12.17 15.59 9.01
C THR A 84 -13.45 14.78 8.81
N ARG A 85 -13.69 14.19 7.63
CA ARG A 85 -14.86 13.32 7.40
C ARG A 85 -14.61 11.86 7.76
N MET A 86 -13.36 11.41 7.79
CA MET A 86 -13.02 10.01 8.11
C MET A 86 -12.94 9.75 9.62
N PHE A 87 -12.33 10.66 10.36
CA PHE A 87 -11.84 10.41 11.72
C PHE A 87 -12.63 11.11 12.83
N PHE A 88 -13.31 12.23 12.55
CA PHE A 88 -13.99 13.04 13.56
C PHE A 88 -15.40 12.48 13.90
N PRO A 89 -16.17 13.04 14.88
CA PRO A 89 -17.21 12.32 15.65
C PRO A 89 -18.33 11.59 14.90
N HIS A 90 -18.57 11.91 13.62
CA HIS A 90 -19.57 11.24 12.77
C HIS A 90 -18.94 10.46 11.59
N GLY A 91 -17.62 10.27 11.61
CA GLY A 91 -16.87 9.56 10.59
C GLY A 91 -16.88 8.04 10.82
N THR A 92 -16.86 7.29 9.71
CA THR A 92 -16.89 5.82 9.68
C THR A 92 -15.72 5.17 10.45
N TYR A 93 -14.60 5.88 10.60
CA TYR A 93 -13.39 5.39 11.26
C TYR A 93 -13.12 6.03 12.63
N SER A 94 -14.11 6.66 13.25
CA SER A 94 -14.00 7.26 14.59
C SER A 94 -13.58 6.24 15.67
N ILE A 95 -13.93 4.97 15.51
CA ILE A 95 -13.54 3.89 16.42
C ILE A 95 -12.01 3.68 16.50
N ILE A 96 -11.25 4.11 15.48
CA ILE A 96 -9.79 3.96 15.45
C ILE A 96 -9.13 4.72 16.61
N PHE A 97 -9.73 5.82 17.09
CA PHE A 97 -9.17 6.57 18.23
C PHE A 97 -9.18 5.80 19.55
N ILE A 98 -10.08 4.82 19.71
CA ILE A 98 -10.11 3.96 20.89
C ILE A 98 -8.85 3.08 20.93
N PHE A 99 -8.33 2.65 19.78
CA PHE A 99 -7.08 1.89 19.72
C PHE A 99 -5.86 2.69 20.17
N PHE A 100 -5.84 4.02 20.02
CA PHE A 100 -4.76 4.85 20.59
C PHE A 100 -4.77 4.82 22.12
N ILE A 101 -5.96 4.84 22.74
CA ILE A 101 -6.11 4.74 24.20
C ILE A 101 -5.68 3.34 24.66
N ILE A 102 -6.12 2.29 23.97
CA ILE A 102 -5.72 0.91 24.27
C ILE A 102 -4.19 0.74 24.15
N GLY A 103 -3.59 1.29 23.09
CA GLY A 103 -2.13 1.26 22.90
C GLY A 103 -1.37 2.01 24.01
N LEU A 104 -1.88 3.16 24.44
CA LEU A 104 -1.30 3.93 25.55
C LEU A 104 -1.40 3.17 26.88
N LEU A 105 -2.56 2.57 27.17
CA LEU A 105 -2.76 1.74 28.36
C LEU A 105 -1.85 0.50 28.34
N ALA A 106 -1.66 -0.13 27.19
CA ALA A 106 -0.75 -1.27 27.05
C ALA A 106 0.71 -0.86 27.33
N LEU A 107 1.17 0.28 26.82
CA LEU A 107 2.52 0.80 27.10
C LEU A 107 2.72 1.12 28.58
N VAL A 108 1.75 1.81 29.19
CA VAL A 108 1.78 2.13 30.62
C VAL A 108 1.71 0.86 31.47
N GLY A 109 0.92 -0.13 31.05
CA GLY A 109 0.81 -1.43 31.69
C GLY A 109 2.14 -2.18 31.72
N VAL A 110 2.84 -2.29 30.57
CA VAL A 110 4.17 -2.90 30.49
C VAL A 110 5.19 -2.12 31.33
N TRP A 111 5.14 -0.80 31.31
CA TRP A 111 6.02 0.04 32.13
C TRP A 111 5.80 -0.19 33.63
N MET A 112 4.56 -0.22 34.11
CA MET A 112 4.25 -0.51 35.51
C MET A 112 4.67 -1.93 35.89
N LEU A 113 4.42 -2.92 35.02
CA LEU A 113 4.79 -4.30 35.27
C LEU A 113 6.32 -4.48 35.35
N SER A 114 7.09 -3.71 34.57
CA SER A 114 8.56 -3.68 34.63
C SER A 114 9.09 -3.12 35.95
N ARG A 115 8.34 -2.23 36.61
CA ARG A 115 8.69 -1.66 37.92
C ARG A 115 8.38 -2.60 39.08
N VAL A 116 7.32 -3.41 38.96
CA VAL A 116 6.92 -4.38 39.99
C VAL A 116 7.79 -5.64 39.95
N TYR A 117 8.24 -6.08 38.76
CA TYR A 117 9.05 -7.30 38.60
C TYR A 117 10.40 -7.03 37.92
N PRO A 118 11.35 -6.37 38.63
CA PRO A 118 12.66 -6.03 38.06
C PRO A 118 13.54 -7.26 37.75
N GLU A 119 13.26 -8.42 38.35
CA GLU A 119 14.02 -9.67 38.10
C GLU A 119 13.76 -10.28 36.71
N LYS A 120 12.65 -9.91 36.05
CA LYS A 120 12.22 -10.53 34.79
C LYS A 120 12.54 -9.62 33.59
N ALA A 121 13.78 -9.71 33.10
CA ALA A 121 14.29 -8.91 31.97
C ALA A 121 13.47 -9.02 30.66
N TRP A 122 12.73 -10.12 30.46
CA TRP A 122 11.88 -10.32 29.27
C TRP A 122 10.67 -9.37 29.20
N ILE A 123 10.24 -8.78 30.34
CA ILE A 123 9.09 -7.87 30.39
C ILE A 123 9.40 -6.54 29.68
N ILE A 124 10.65 -6.07 29.72
CA ILE A 124 11.09 -4.87 28.99
C ILE A 124 11.23 -5.14 27.48
N LEU A 125 11.44 -6.39 27.08
CA LEU A 125 11.51 -6.79 25.66
C LEU A 125 10.13 -6.94 24.99
N LEU A 126 9.02 -6.88 25.75
CA LEU A 126 7.66 -6.97 25.20
C LEU A 126 7.28 -5.67 24.48
N ASN A 127 7.63 -5.58 23.20
CA ASN A 127 7.07 -4.57 22.29
C ASN A 127 5.77 -5.11 21.67
N TRP A 128 4.63 -4.55 22.07
CA TRP A 128 3.30 -4.97 21.61
C TRP A 128 3.15 -5.00 20.07
N SER A 129 3.84 -4.11 19.34
CA SER A 129 3.81 -4.07 17.87
C SER A 129 4.63 -5.20 17.21
N VAL A 130 5.64 -5.72 17.92
CA VAL A 130 6.50 -6.81 17.43
C VAL A 130 5.86 -8.19 17.69
N ILE A 131 5.10 -8.31 18.78
CA ILE A 131 4.40 -9.56 19.16
C ILE A 131 3.42 -10.01 18.05
N PHE A 132 2.72 -9.07 17.41
CA PHE A 132 1.72 -9.37 16.38
C PHE A 132 2.28 -9.69 14.98
N SER A 133 3.51 -9.32 14.67
CA SER A 133 4.05 -9.41 13.30
C SER A 133 5.11 -10.51 13.13
N VAL A 134 6.04 -10.65 14.09
CA VAL A 134 7.17 -11.62 14.01
C VAL A 134 7.54 -12.18 15.40
N GLY A 135 6.81 -11.79 16.44
CA GLY A 135 7.23 -11.95 17.83
C GLY A 135 7.49 -13.38 18.28
N THR A 136 6.79 -14.37 17.74
CA THR A 136 6.98 -15.77 18.16
C THR A 136 8.36 -16.31 17.81
N ILE A 137 8.91 -15.99 16.64
CA ILE A 137 10.25 -16.45 16.22
C ILE A 137 11.35 -15.68 16.95
N VAL A 138 11.15 -14.37 17.16
CA VAL A 138 12.10 -13.50 17.86
C VAL A 138 12.21 -13.88 19.34
N LEU A 139 11.09 -14.23 19.97
CA LEU A 139 11.03 -14.59 21.39
C LEU A 139 11.55 -16.00 21.68
N TRP A 140 11.40 -16.95 20.74
CA TRP A 140 11.86 -18.34 20.93
C TRP A 140 13.30 -18.58 20.48
N HIS A 141 13.79 -17.90 19.43
CA HIS A 141 15.13 -18.11 18.87
C HIS A 141 15.84 -16.80 18.51
N TYR A 142 16.09 -15.97 19.53
CA TYR A 142 16.74 -14.67 19.36
C TYR A 142 18.08 -14.74 18.63
N GLU A 143 18.98 -15.66 18.99
CA GLU A 143 20.31 -15.75 18.37
C GLU A 143 20.26 -16.15 16.89
N TRP A 144 19.38 -17.08 16.53
CA TRP A 144 19.16 -17.47 15.14
C TRP A 144 18.56 -16.30 14.34
N TRP A 145 17.55 -15.64 14.90
CA TRP A 145 16.90 -14.50 14.26
C TRP A 145 17.88 -13.33 14.04
N ALA A 146 18.68 -12.97 15.05
CA ALA A 146 19.69 -11.91 14.93
C ALA A 146 20.70 -12.18 13.81
N ARG A 147 20.99 -13.46 13.50
CA ARG A 147 21.95 -13.85 12.45
C ARG A 147 21.32 -13.96 11.06
N TYR A 148 20.08 -14.43 10.94
CA TYR A 148 19.47 -14.79 9.65
C TYR A 148 18.25 -13.95 9.23
N ASN A 149 17.79 -13.00 10.05
CA ASN A 149 16.60 -12.19 9.75
C ASN A 149 16.68 -11.49 8.39
N TYR A 150 17.84 -10.93 8.04
CA TYR A 150 18.02 -10.28 6.73
C TYR A 150 17.83 -11.27 5.57
N LEU A 151 18.44 -12.46 5.65
CA LEU A 151 18.34 -13.48 4.60
C LEU A 151 16.91 -14.03 4.49
N LEU A 152 16.23 -14.23 5.63
CA LEU A 152 14.84 -14.66 5.68
C LEU A 152 13.90 -13.62 5.06
N SER A 153 14.08 -12.33 5.39
CA SER A 153 13.30 -11.23 4.81
C SER A 153 13.48 -11.16 3.29
N VAL A 154 14.72 -11.21 2.82
CA VAL A 154 15.02 -11.19 1.38
C VAL A 154 14.44 -12.43 0.68
N GLY A 155 14.51 -13.60 1.30
CA GLY A 155 13.92 -14.83 0.79
C GLY A 155 12.39 -14.75 0.67
N LEU A 156 11.73 -14.17 1.66
CA LEU A 156 10.27 -13.98 1.66
C LEU A 156 9.83 -13.00 0.57
N ASP A 157 10.50 -11.85 0.44
CA ASP A 157 10.17 -10.83 -0.57
C ASP A 157 10.39 -11.33 -2.00
N SER A 158 11.52 -12.00 -2.24
CA SER A 158 11.83 -12.58 -3.55
C SER A 158 10.91 -13.75 -3.89
N GLY A 159 10.61 -14.62 -2.91
CA GLY A 159 9.66 -15.73 -3.08
C GLY A 159 8.26 -15.25 -3.44
N ALA A 160 7.75 -14.22 -2.76
CA ALA A 160 6.46 -13.61 -3.07
C ALA A 160 6.42 -13.02 -4.49
N SER A 161 7.52 -12.40 -4.93
CA SER A 161 7.65 -11.85 -6.27
C SER A 161 7.64 -12.93 -7.35
N ILE A 162 8.39 -14.02 -7.14
CA ILE A 162 8.42 -15.18 -8.06
C ILE A 162 7.05 -15.85 -8.13
N LEU A 163 6.40 -16.06 -6.98
CA LEU A 163 5.04 -16.59 -6.92
C LEU A 163 4.05 -15.71 -7.67
N THR A 164 4.16 -14.39 -7.54
CA THR A 164 3.31 -13.43 -8.25
C THR A 164 3.44 -13.58 -9.77
N ILE A 165 4.67 -13.66 -10.28
CA ILE A 165 4.92 -13.87 -11.72
C ILE A 165 4.31 -15.18 -12.19
N PHE A 166 4.50 -16.26 -11.41
CA PHE A 166 3.93 -17.56 -11.71
C PHE A 166 2.39 -17.52 -11.77
N VAL A 167 1.75 -16.92 -10.77
CA VAL A 167 0.28 -16.78 -10.72
C VAL A 167 -0.25 -15.97 -11.89
N ILE A 168 0.40 -14.85 -12.24
CA ILE A 168 0.00 -14.01 -13.37
C ILE A 168 0.07 -14.81 -14.69
N LEU A 169 1.17 -15.53 -14.92
CA LEU A 169 1.39 -16.24 -16.18
C LEU A 169 0.52 -17.49 -16.33
N PHE A 170 0.26 -18.24 -15.25
CA PHE A 170 -0.42 -19.53 -15.34
C PHE A 170 -1.92 -19.49 -14.99
N LEU A 171 -2.32 -18.63 -14.04
CA LEU A 171 -3.70 -18.55 -13.56
C LEU A 171 -4.43 -17.34 -14.12
N GLN A 172 -3.86 -16.13 -13.96
CA GLN A 172 -4.51 -14.89 -14.35
C GLN A 172 -4.63 -14.76 -15.88
N SER A 173 -3.68 -15.29 -16.64
CA SER A 173 -3.75 -15.39 -18.10
C SER A 173 -4.93 -16.25 -18.60
N ARG A 174 -5.42 -17.18 -17.78
CA ARG A 174 -6.59 -18.02 -18.05
C ARG A 174 -7.88 -17.47 -17.41
N GLY A 175 -7.83 -16.25 -16.86
CA GLY A 175 -8.98 -15.60 -16.23
C GLY A 175 -9.36 -16.19 -14.87
N ILE A 176 -8.46 -16.93 -14.20
CA ILE A 176 -8.72 -17.52 -12.88
C ILE A 176 -8.19 -16.59 -11.79
N TYR A 177 -9.09 -15.87 -11.13
CA TYR A 177 -8.77 -14.89 -10.09
C TYR A 177 -8.94 -15.47 -8.67
N GLY A 178 -8.33 -16.63 -8.39
CA GLY A 178 -8.27 -17.19 -7.03
C GLY A 178 -9.62 -17.42 -6.30
N PRO A 179 -9.58 -17.83 -5.02
CA PRO A 179 -10.76 -17.90 -4.18
C PRO A 179 -11.11 -16.53 -3.59
N ASN A 180 -12.40 -16.17 -3.62
CA ASN A 180 -12.88 -14.94 -2.97
C ASN A 180 -12.74 -15.05 -1.46
N TRP A 181 -12.04 -14.10 -0.84
CA TRP A 181 -11.91 -13.98 0.60
C TRP A 181 -12.13 -12.53 1.03
N TRP A 182 -12.37 -12.33 2.33
CA TRP A 182 -12.56 -11.02 2.94
C TRP A 182 -11.32 -10.13 2.74
N GLY A 183 -11.45 -9.05 1.96
CA GLY A 183 -10.35 -8.16 1.60
C GLY A 183 -9.66 -8.44 0.26
N LEU A 184 -10.15 -9.38 -0.55
CA LEU A 184 -9.71 -9.58 -1.95
C LEU A 184 -10.59 -8.81 -2.96
N GLU A 185 -11.81 -8.47 -2.58
CA GLU A 185 -12.77 -7.84 -3.49
C GLU A 185 -12.25 -6.46 -3.92
N LEU A 186 -12.13 -6.29 -5.23
CA LEU A 186 -11.76 -5.03 -5.86
C LEU A 186 -12.82 -3.91 -5.61
N ASP A 187 -13.94 -4.28 -4.98
CA ASP A 187 -15.11 -3.48 -4.64
C ASP A 187 -15.10 -2.98 -3.18
N ASP A 188 -14.09 -3.33 -2.37
CA ASP A 188 -13.82 -2.69 -1.06
C ASP A 188 -13.38 -1.21 -1.21
N HIS A 189 -13.28 -0.75 -2.46
CA HIS A 189 -13.06 0.63 -2.83
C HIS A 189 -14.39 1.34 -3.04
N CYS A 190 -14.44 2.62 -2.67
CA CYS A 190 -15.63 3.46 -2.90
C CYS A 190 -16.19 3.21 -4.31
N PRO A 191 -17.47 2.85 -4.49
CA PRO A 191 -18.02 2.46 -5.79
C PRO A 191 -17.86 3.58 -6.83
N LEU A 192 -17.85 4.84 -6.38
CA LEU A 192 -17.59 6.00 -7.23
C LEU A 192 -16.14 6.13 -7.70
N ALA A 193 -15.17 5.46 -7.06
CA ALA A 193 -13.78 5.46 -7.48
C ALA A 193 -13.52 4.59 -8.73
N HIS A 194 -14.49 3.76 -9.12
CA HIS A 194 -14.48 3.04 -10.40
C HIS A 194 -14.81 3.95 -11.59
N CYS A 195 -15.50 5.06 -11.33
CA CYS A 195 -16.11 5.85 -12.38
C CYS A 195 -15.07 6.58 -13.26
N PRO A 196 -15.30 6.63 -14.58
CA PRO A 196 -14.41 7.33 -15.50
C PRO A 196 -14.42 8.84 -15.24
N THR A 197 -13.23 9.41 -15.11
CA THR A 197 -13.02 10.87 -15.07
C THR A 197 -12.54 11.42 -16.41
N ALA A 198 -12.23 10.55 -17.37
CA ALA A 198 -11.78 10.94 -18.71
C ALA A 198 -12.95 11.52 -19.54
N PRO A 199 -12.73 12.64 -20.26
CA PRO A 199 -13.77 13.23 -21.10
C PRO A 199 -14.15 12.27 -22.24
N GLY A 200 -15.46 12.03 -22.40
CA GLY A 200 -16.01 11.24 -23.51
C GLY A 200 -16.24 9.75 -23.23
N VAL A 201 -16.01 9.26 -22.02
CA VAL A 201 -16.32 7.87 -21.62
C VAL A 201 -17.54 7.88 -20.69
N VAL A 202 -18.64 7.25 -21.11
CA VAL A 202 -19.89 7.14 -20.34
C VAL A 202 -20.10 5.69 -19.94
N VAL A 203 -20.29 5.46 -18.64
CA VAL A 203 -20.56 4.15 -18.04
C VAL A 203 -21.88 4.26 -17.27
N GLU A 204 -22.76 3.27 -17.40
CA GLU A 204 -24.05 3.26 -16.69
C GLU A 204 -23.83 3.18 -15.18
N GLY A 205 -24.49 4.05 -14.41
CA GLY A 205 -24.38 4.09 -12.93
C GLY A 205 -23.32 5.06 -12.36
N CYS A 206 -22.60 5.80 -13.21
CA CYS A 206 -21.62 6.80 -12.78
C CYS A 206 -22.09 8.26 -13.05
N PRO A 207 -21.86 9.21 -12.12
CA PRO A 207 -22.20 10.62 -12.35
C PRO A 207 -21.30 11.23 -13.42
N LEU A 208 -21.89 11.99 -14.35
CA LEU A 208 -21.15 12.71 -15.39
C LEU A 208 -20.48 13.96 -14.80
N CYS A 209 -19.16 13.93 -14.63
CA CYS A 209 -18.37 15.13 -14.32
C CYS A 209 -18.34 16.08 -15.53
N ARG A 210 -19.35 16.94 -15.68
CA ARG A 210 -19.29 18.09 -16.57
C ARG A 210 -18.48 19.19 -15.89
N LEU A 211 -17.21 19.30 -16.25
CA LEU A 211 -16.38 20.46 -15.90
C LEU A 211 -16.80 21.64 -16.79
N SER A 212 -17.98 22.21 -16.53
CA SER A 212 -18.33 23.52 -17.06
C SER A 212 -17.48 24.55 -16.30
N LEU A 213 -16.50 25.09 -17.00
CA LEU A 213 -15.74 26.28 -16.64
C LEU A 213 -16.73 27.47 -16.54
N GLN A 214 -17.47 27.57 -15.44
CA GLN A 214 -18.18 28.79 -15.04
C GLN A 214 -17.44 29.39 -13.85
N LEU A 215 -16.41 30.17 -14.20
CA LEU A 215 -15.91 31.27 -13.40
C LEU A 215 -17.08 32.25 -13.14
N THR A 216 -17.87 32.05 -12.09
CA THR A 216 -18.65 33.10 -11.40
C THR A 216 -19.31 32.57 -10.14
N LEU A 217 -18.87 33.14 -9.00
CA LEU A 217 -19.58 33.29 -7.73
C LEU A 217 -19.87 32.01 -6.92
N GLY A 218 -19.36 32.03 -5.69
CA GLY A 218 -19.33 30.90 -4.77
C GLY A 218 -20.68 30.29 -4.43
N GLN A 219 -20.74 28.96 -4.54
CA GLN A 219 -21.37 28.10 -3.56
C GLN A 219 -20.86 26.67 -3.78
N GLY A 220 -20.10 26.18 -2.79
CA GLY A 220 -19.62 24.81 -2.77
C GLY A 220 -20.78 23.88 -2.44
N SER A 221 -21.25 23.14 -3.44
CA SER A 221 -22.03 21.93 -3.24
C SER A 221 -21.79 20.99 -4.41
N LEU A 222 -20.96 19.97 -4.16
CA LEU A 222 -20.93 18.73 -4.92
C LEU A 222 -22.36 18.16 -4.89
N LEU A 223 -23.10 18.29 -5.98
CA LEU A 223 -24.30 17.50 -6.20
C LEU A 223 -23.84 16.08 -6.57
N VAL A 224 -24.09 15.18 -5.62
CA VAL A 224 -24.07 13.72 -5.76
C VAL A 224 -25.25 13.30 -6.63
#